data_AF-A0A7J4SCB9-F1
#
_entry.id   AF-A0A7J4SCB9-F1
#
_cell.length_a   1.000
_cell.length_b   1.000
_cell.length_c   1.000
_cell.angle_alpha   90.00
_cell.angle_beta   90.00
_cell.angle_gamma   90.00
#
_symmetry.space_group_name_H-M   'P 1'
#
loop_
_entity.id
_entity.type
_entity.pdbx_description
1 polymer ?
#
loop_
_entity_poly.entity_id
_entity_poly.type
_entity_poly.pdbx_seq_one_letter_code
_entity_poly.pdbx_strand_id
1 'polypeptide(L)'
;PESHEAFLDQIITWRDLGFHFAHHRPDHATFSSIPEWAQVTLSEHANDPRPSYTFQELEEGNTHDEIWNAAQQELRETGIIHNYLRMLWGKRILEWAPNPVTASDWMVRLNDRWALDGRDPNSYTGIFWVLGRHDRAWGPERPVFGKVRFMSSMNTARKLDLKRYLAQFGTKRNDGLA
;
A
#
# COMPACT_ATOMS: atom_id res chain seq x y z
N PRO A 1 24.41 -6.03 -0.67
CA PRO A 1 24.51 -5.18 -1.87
C PRO A 1 25.11 -3.83 -1.50
N GLU A 2 26.12 -3.40 -2.25
CA GLU A 2 26.58 -2.00 -2.16
C GLU A 2 25.44 -1.07 -2.61
N SER A 3 25.38 0.16 -2.07
CA SER A 3 24.23 1.06 -2.28
C SER A 3 23.88 1.31 -3.76
N HIS A 4 24.85 1.18 -4.66
CA HIS A 4 24.66 1.35 -6.10
C HIS A 4 23.85 0.20 -6.72
N GLU A 5 24.08 -1.06 -6.30
CA GLU A 5 23.33 -2.23 -6.80
C GLU A 5 21.86 -2.13 -6.41
N ALA A 6 21.59 -1.73 -5.16
CA ALA A 6 20.23 -1.57 -4.67
C ALA A 6 19.47 -0.48 -5.44
N PHE A 7 20.14 0.62 -5.80
CA PHE A 7 19.55 1.67 -6.63
C PHE A 7 19.27 1.18 -8.07
N LEU A 8 20.25 0.50 -8.68
CA LEU A 8 20.09 -0.05 -10.04
C LEU A 8 18.97 -1.10 -10.11
N ASP A 9 18.83 -1.94 -9.09
CA ASP A 9 17.73 -2.90 -9.02
C ASP A 9 16.36 -2.20 -9.01
N GLN A 10 16.21 -1.08 -8.29
CA GLN A 10 14.95 -0.34 -8.28
C GLN A 10 14.66 0.34 -9.64
N ILE A 11 15.63 1.06 -10.21
CA ILE A 11 15.40 1.88 -11.41
C ILE A 11 15.42 1.07 -12.71
N ILE A 12 16.03 -0.11 -12.72
CA ILE A 12 16.08 -1.02 -13.88
C ILE A 12 15.14 -2.19 -13.64
N THR A 13 15.46 -3.09 -12.71
CA THR A 13 14.71 -4.35 -12.54
C THR A 13 13.24 -4.10 -12.20
N TRP A 14 12.95 -3.38 -11.11
CA TRP A 14 11.58 -3.19 -10.64
C TRP A 14 10.77 -2.30 -11.58
N ARG A 15 11.41 -1.26 -12.13
CA ARG A 15 10.76 -0.38 -13.10
C ARG A 15 10.37 -1.15 -14.37
N ASP A 16 11.33 -1.83 -14.97
CA ASP A 16 11.10 -2.49 -16.26
C ASP A 16 10.21 -3.72 -16.09
N LEU A 17 10.20 -4.38 -14.93
CA LEU A 17 9.24 -5.42 -14.59
C LEU A 17 7.80 -4.90 -14.67
N GLY A 18 7.54 -3.69 -14.19
CA GLY A 18 6.22 -3.07 -14.25
C GLY A 18 5.76 -2.78 -15.67
N PHE A 19 6.64 -2.16 -16.48
CA PHE A 19 6.36 -1.92 -17.90
C PHE A 19 6.16 -3.22 -18.68
N HIS A 20 7.03 -4.22 -18.45
CA HIS A 20 6.93 -5.53 -19.09
C HIS A 20 5.59 -6.20 -18.77
N PHE A 21 5.17 -6.19 -17.50
CA PHE A 21 3.90 -6.80 -17.10
C PHE A 21 2.70 -6.09 -17.73
N ALA A 22 2.69 -4.74 -17.72
CA ALA A 22 1.63 -3.95 -18.34
C ALA A 22 1.55 -4.11 -19.87
N HIS A 23 2.69 -4.29 -20.54
CA HIS A 23 2.74 -4.55 -21.97
C HIS A 23 2.06 -5.88 -22.36
N HIS A 24 2.28 -6.93 -21.57
CA HIS A 24 1.77 -8.27 -21.87
C HIS A 24 0.38 -8.56 -21.31
N ARG A 25 -0.06 -7.79 -20.30
CA ARG A 25 -1.37 -7.96 -19.67
C ARG A 25 -2.21 -6.68 -19.74
N PRO A 26 -3.23 -6.64 -20.61
CA PRO A 26 -4.17 -5.53 -20.66
C PRO A 26 -4.88 -5.28 -19.33
N ASP A 27 -5.08 -6.32 -18.52
CA ASP A 27 -5.71 -6.26 -17.20
C ASP A 27 -4.69 -6.05 -16.05
N HIS A 28 -3.47 -5.58 -16.33
CA HIS A 28 -2.42 -5.40 -15.32
C HIS A 28 -2.80 -4.48 -14.14
N ALA A 29 -3.85 -3.67 -14.30
CA ALA A 29 -4.35 -2.76 -13.29
C ALA A 29 -5.57 -3.31 -12.52
N THR A 30 -5.85 -4.62 -12.58
CA THR A 30 -7.01 -5.25 -11.91
C THR A 30 -6.60 -6.35 -10.93
N PHE A 31 -7.49 -6.66 -9.97
CA PHE A 31 -7.28 -7.76 -9.01
C PHE A 31 -7.04 -9.12 -9.68
N SER A 32 -7.72 -9.41 -10.81
CA SER A 32 -7.61 -10.70 -11.51
C SER A 32 -6.21 -11.01 -12.07
N SER A 33 -5.34 -10.01 -12.13
CA SER A 33 -3.98 -10.16 -12.67
C SER A 33 -2.94 -10.52 -11.60
N ILE A 34 -3.31 -10.65 -10.32
CA ILE A 34 -2.41 -11.18 -9.29
C ILE A 34 -2.28 -12.72 -9.40
N PRO A 35 -1.23 -13.34 -8.87
CA PRO A 35 -1.06 -14.80 -8.92
C PRO A 35 -2.23 -15.55 -8.27
N GLU A 36 -2.55 -16.74 -8.81
CA GLU A 36 -3.66 -17.58 -8.33
C GLU A 36 -3.59 -17.86 -6.81
N TRP A 37 -2.39 -18.17 -6.29
CA TRP A 37 -2.20 -18.42 -4.86
C TRP A 37 -2.65 -17.24 -3.98
N ALA A 38 -2.45 -16.02 -4.47
CA ALA A 38 -2.82 -14.79 -3.76
C ALA A 38 -4.32 -14.52 -3.87
N GLN A 39 -4.92 -14.79 -5.04
CA GLN A 39 -6.38 -14.70 -5.21
C GLN A 39 -7.10 -15.67 -4.26
N VAL A 40 -6.63 -16.91 -4.16
CA VAL A 40 -7.23 -17.95 -3.31
C VAL A 40 -7.17 -17.53 -1.84
N THR A 41 -5.98 -17.26 -1.31
CA THR A 41 -5.82 -16.94 0.12
C THR A 41 -6.56 -15.65 0.50
N LEU A 42 -6.58 -14.62 -0.36
CA LEU A 42 -7.34 -13.40 -0.08
C LEU A 42 -8.86 -13.62 -0.14
N SER A 43 -9.34 -14.55 -0.97
CA SER A 43 -10.77 -14.90 -1.06
C SER A 43 -11.22 -15.71 0.15
N GLU A 44 -10.39 -16.66 0.61
CA GLU A 44 -10.64 -17.43 1.84
C GLU A 44 -10.80 -16.52 3.07
N HIS A 45 -10.06 -15.41 3.09
CA HIS A 45 -10.05 -14.41 4.17
C HIS A 45 -10.92 -13.16 3.88
N ALA A 46 -11.77 -13.20 2.85
CA ALA A 46 -12.58 -12.04 2.46
C ALA A 46 -13.60 -11.63 3.54
N ASN A 47 -14.12 -12.60 4.28
CA ASN A 47 -15.16 -12.40 5.30
C ASN A 47 -14.60 -12.25 6.73
N ASP A 48 -13.28 -12.21 6.89
CA ASP A 48 -12.67 -11.99 8.20
C ASP A 48 -13.12 -10.64 8.79
N PRO A 49 -13.26 -10.53 10.13
CA PRO A 49 -13.60 -9.27 10.78
C PRO A 49 -12.54 -8.18 10.51
N ARG A 50 -13.01 -6.97 10.17
CA ARG A 50 -12.16 -5.82 9.80
C ARG A 50 -12.63 -4.56 10.51
N PRO A 51 -11.73 -3.60 10.80
CA PRO A 51 -12.12 -2.22 11.04
C PRO A 51 -12.87 -1.67 9.82
N SER A 52 -13.91 -0.87 10.04
CA SER A 52 -14.68 -0.27 8.95
C SER A 52 -14.25 1.17 8.73
N TYR A 53 -13.58 1.42 7.61
CA TYR A 53 -13.35 2.77 7.07
C TYR A 53 -14.06 2.92 5.73
N THR A 54 -14.58 4.11 5.46
CA THR A 54 -15.05 4.52 4.15
C THR A 54 -13.87 4.95 3.26
N PHE A 55 -14.08 4.96 1.95
CA PHE A 55 -13.10 5.50 1.01
C PHE A 55 -12.71 6.94 1.37
N GLN A 56 -13.67 7.77 1.80
CA GLN A 56 -13.43 9.17 2.11
C GLN A 56 -12.61 9.35 3.40
N GLU A 57 -12.86 8.55 4.44
CA GLU A 57 -12.02 8.57 5.65
C GLU A 57 -10.57 8.19 5.34
N LEU A 58 -10.36 7.19 4.47
CA LEU A 58 -9.02 6.86 4.00
C LEU A 58 -8.44 7.99 3.16
N GLU A 59 -9.20 8.54 2.21
CA GLU A 59 -8.74 9.65 1.37
C GLU A 59 -8.30 10.85 2.20
N GLU A 60 -9.01 11.17 3.27
CA GLU A 60 -8.72 12.31 4.14
C GLU A 60 -7.63 12.04 5.19
N GLY A 61 -7.17 10.80 5.34
CA GLY A 61 -6.19 10.44 6.37
C GLY A 61 -6.80 10.38 7.77
N ASN A 62 -8.06 9.94 7.89
CA ASN A 62 -8.85 9.91 9.12
C ASN A 62 -8.98 8.48 9.66
N THR A 63 -7.85 7.88 10.02
CA THR A 63 -7.82 6.54 10.65
C THR A 63 -7.28 6.60 12.07
N HIS A 64 -7.34 5.47 12.77
CA HIS A 64 -6.71 5.31 14.08
C HIS A 64 -5.18 5.25 14.01
N ASP A 65 -4.60 5.05 12.83
CA ASP A 65 -3.17 4.82 12.65
C ASP A 65 -2.46 6.12 12.20
N GLU A 66 -1.83 6.80 13.17
CA GLU A 66 -1.17 8.10 12.94
C GLU A 66 -0.06 8.03 11.87
N ILE A 67 0.64 6.90 11.74
CA ILE A 67 1.68 6.71 10.73
C ILE A 67 1.06 6.61 9.34
N TRP A 68 -0.07 5.89 9.23
CA TRP A 68 -0.81 5.80 7.98
C TRP A 68 -1.41 7.15 7.57
N ASN A 69 -2.00 7.87 8.52
CA ASN A 69 -2.56 9.20 8.29
C ASN A 69 -1.50 10.18 7.79
N ALA A 70 -0.31 10.17 8.40
CA ALA A 70 0.82 10.99 7.94
C ALA A 70 1.28 10.60 6.53
N ALA A 71 1.31 9.30 6.20
CA ALA A 71 1.63 8.83 4.86
C ALA A 71 0.61 9.26 3.79
N GLN A 72 -0.68 9.21 4.13
CA GLN A 72 -1.73 9.72 3.28
C GLN A 72 -1.64 11.24 3.12
N GLN A 73 -1.28 11.98 4.17
CA GLN A 73 -1.10 13.43 4.08
C GLN A 73 0.11 13.83 3.22
N GLU A 74 1.26 13.17 3.38
CA GLU A 74 2.42 13.38 2.50
C GLU A 74 2.02 13.25 1.03
N LEU A 75 1.28 12.17 0.71
CA LEU A 75 0.79 11.91 -0.64
C LEU A 75 -0.13 13.03 -1.16
N ARG A 76 -1.05 13.53 -0.33
CA ARG A 76 -1.99 14.59 -0.73
C ARG A 76 -1.33 15.96 -0.87
N GLU A 77 -0.41 16.30 0.02
CA GLU A 77 0.22 17.62 0.06
C GLU A 77 1.33 17.77 -0.98
N THR A 78 2.10 16.69 -1.21
CA THR A 78 3.31 16.76 -2.04
C THR A 78 3.18 15.98 -3.35
N GLY A 79 2.20 15.10 -3.46
CA GLY A 79 2.05 14.18 -4.58
C GLY A 79 3.10 13.07 -4.64
N ILE A 80 3.91 12.92 -3.59
CA ILE A 80 4.91 11.86 -3.43
C ILE A 80 4.67 11.20 -2.07
N ILE A 81 5.01 9.92 -1.96
CA ILE A 81 4.94 9.18 -0.70
C ILE A 81 6.25 8.41 -0.50
N HIS A 82 6.79 8.42 0.71
CA HIS A 82 8.01 7.68 1.03
C HIS A 82 7.85 6.20 0.67
N ASN A 83 8.78 5.64 -0.11
CA ASN A 83 8.61 4.32 -0.75
C ASN A 83 8.28 3.19 0.25
N TYR A 84 8.95 3.14 1.41
CA TYR A 84 8.62 2.13 2.43
C TYR A 84 7.20 2.33 3.02
N LEU A 85 6.77 3.59 3.16
CA LEU A 85 5.44 3.91 3.66
C LEU A 85 4.37 3.64 2.61
N ARG A 86 4.66 3.73 1.30
CA ARG A 86 3.74 3.30 0.23
C ARG A 86 3.34 1.83 0.36
N MET A 87 4.30 0.96 0.73
CA MET A 87 4.02 -0.45 1.00
C MET A 87 3.12 -0.63 2.23
N LEU A 88 3.44 0.04 3.34
CA LEU A 88 2.60 0.01 4.55
C LEU A 88 1.20 0.56 4.24
N TRP A 89 1.13 1.66 3.52
CA TRP A 89 -0.08 2.37 3.14
C TRP A 89 -1.05 1.44 2.43
N GLY A 90 -0.60 0.73 1.40
CA GLY A 90 -1.45 -0.21 0.69
C GLY A 90 -1.83 -1.42 1.55
N LYS A 91 -0.90 -1.94 2.38
CA LYS A 91 -1.18 -3.08 3.27
C LYS A 91 -2.27 -2.75 4.28
N ARG A 92 -2.33 -1.52 4.78
CA ARG A 92 -3.42 -1.06 5.66
C ARG A 92 -4.74 -0.88 4.93
N ILE A 93 -4.73 -0.38 3.69
CA ILE A 93 -5.96 -0.34 2.88
C ILE A 93 -6.52 -1.76 2.67
N LEU A 94 -5.67 -2.75 2.40
CA LEU A 94 -6.09 -4.16 2.34
C LEU A 94 -6.70 -4.66 3.66
N GLU A 95 -6.15 -4.24 4.80
CA GLU A 95 -6.64 -4.61 6.12
C GLU A 95 -8.03 -4.03 6.44
N TRP A 96 -8.31 -2.82 5.94
CA TRP A 96 -9.47 -2.04 6.35
C TRP A 96 -10.59 -1.93 5.32
N ALA A 97 -10.29 -2.19 4.05
CA ALA A 97 -11.32 -2.23 3.03
C ALA A 97 -12.23 -3.46 3.23
N PRO A 98 -13.52 -3.38 2.82
CA PRO A 98 -14.49 -4.47 3.02
C PRO A 98 -14.06 -5.84 2.48
N ASN A 99 -13.28 -5.86 1.40
CA ASN A 99 -12.78 -7.07 0.74
C ASN A 99 -11.56 -6.70 -0.13
N PRO A 100 -10.75 -7.69 -0.58
CA PRO A 100 -9.53 -7.43 -1.35
C PRO A 100 -9.76 -6.77 -2.71
N VAL A 101 -10.91 -6.99 -3.36
CA VAL A 101 -11.25 -6.35 -4.65
C VAL A 101 -11.49 -4.85 -4.43
N THR A 102 -12.29 -4.49 -3.43
CA THR A 102 -12.50 -3.10 -3.03
C THR A 102 -11.21 -2.44 -2.56
N ALA A 103 -10.34 -3.16 -1.83
CA ALA A 103 -9.02 -2.65 -1.45
C ALA A 103 -8.18 -2.27 -2.68
N SER A 104 -8.18 -3.11 -3.72
CA SER A 104 -7.44 -2.85 -4.96
C SER A 104 -7.97 -1.61 -5.69
N ASP A 105 -9.29 -1.47 -5.80
CA ASP A 105 -9.93 -0.28 -6.38
C ASP A 105 -9.57 0.99 -5.61
N TRP A 106 -9.64 0.94 -4.28
CA TRP A 106 -9.33 2.08 -3.42
C TRP A 106 -7.87 2.51 -3.54
N MET A 107 -6.94 1.54 -3.53
CA MET A 107 -5.52 1.84 -3.73
C MET A 107 -5.26 2.51 -5.08
N VAL A 108 -5.85 1.99 -6.17
CA VAL A 108 -5.71 2.58 -7.52
C VAL A 108 -6.27 4.00 -7.54
N ARG A 109 -7.49 4.21 -7.04
CA ARG A 109 -8.15 5.52 -7.07
C ARG A 109 -7.41 6.57 -6.27
N LEU A 110 -6.93 6.24 -5.07
CA LEU A 110 -6.16 7.16 -4.25
C LEU A 110 -4.80 7.48 -4.88
N ASN A 111 -4.10 6.45 -5.36
CA ASN A 111 -2.81 6.59 -6.00
C ASN A 111 -2.89 7.47 -7.27
N ASP A 112 -3.83 7.16 -8.15
CA ASP A 112 -3.96 7.84 -9.44
C ASP A 112 -4.46 9.28 -9.30
N ARG A 113 -5.16 9.58 -8.20
CA ARG A 113 -5.63 10.93 -7.89
C ARG A 113 -4.53 11.83 -7.33
N TRP A 114 -3.75 11.31 -6.38
CA TRP A 114 -2.84 12.14 -5.59
C TRP A 114 -1.37 12.00 -6.00
N ALA A 115 -0.93 10.83 -6.46
CA ALA A 115 0.47 10.60 -6.80
C ALA A 115 0.85 11.25 -8.14
N LEU A 116 1.92 12.04 -8.14
CA LEU A 116 2.53 12.59 -9.36
C LEU A 116 3.11 11.48 -10.25
N ASP A 117 3.55 10.37 -9.63
CA ASP A 117 4.01 9.15 -10.31
C ASP A 117 2.90 8.09 -10.48
N GLY A 118 1.63 8.49 -10.27
CA GLY A 118 0.45 7.64 -10.47
C GLY A 118 0.14 7.39 -11.94
N ARG A 119 -0.86 6.53 -12.22
CA ARG A 119 -1.27 6.17 -13.59
C ARG A 119 -0.12 5.63 -14.45
N ASP A 120 0.79 4.92 -13.80
CA ASP A 120 2.02 4.38 -14.39
C ASP A 120 2.09 2.86 -14.13
N PRO A 121 2.64 2.05 -15.06
CA PRO A 121 2.85 0.62 -14.85
C PRO A 121 3.56 0.25 -13.54
N ASN A 122 4.47 1.10 -13.05
CA ASN A 122 5.16 0.89 -11.78
C ASN A 122 4.25 1.12 -10.59
N SER A 123 3.39 2.14 -10.66
CA SER A 123 2.35 2.39 -9.66
C SER A 123 1.43 1.18 -9.51
N TYR A 124 0.94 0.62 -10.62
CA TYR A 124 0.11 -0.59 -10.58
C TYR A 124 0.91 -1.80 -10.07
N THR A 125 2.16 -1.95 -10.48
CA THR A 125 3.02 -3.02 -9.97
C THR A 125 3.20 -2.94 -8.46
N GLY A 126 3.43 -1.75 -7.91
CA GLY A 126 3.50 -1.52 -6.46
C GLY A 126 2.19 -1.83 -5.74
N ILE A 127 1.06 -1.36 -6.27
CA ILE A 127 -0.28 -1.63 -5.71
C ILE A 127 -0.58 -3.13 -5.72
N PHE A 128 -0.34 -3.84 -6.81
CA PHE A 128 -0.65 -5.26 -6.88
C PHE A 128 0.40 -6.14 -6.21
N TRP A 129 1.63 -5.65 -6.02
CA TRP A 129 2.57 -6.24 -5.07
C TRP A 129 2.02 -6.22 -3.64
N VAL A 130 1.21 -5.19 -3.29
CA VAL A 130 0.52 -5.17 -2.00
C VAL A 130 -0.32 -6.44 -1.80
N LEU A 131 -0.91 -6.93 -2.89
CA LEU A 131 -1.80 -8.08 -2.94
C LEU A 131 -1.09 -9.40 -3.33
N GLY A 132 0.24 -9.42 -3.46
CA GLY A 132 1.03 -10.63 -3.71
C GLY A 132 1.62 -10.77 -5.12
N ARG A 133 1.44 -9.81 -6.02
CA ARG A 133 2.13 -9.83 -7.33
C ARG A 133 3.65 -9.70 -7.14
N HIS A 134 4.42 -10.54 -7.83
CA HIS A 134 5.90 -10.58 -7.75
C HIS A 134 6.45 -10.79 -6.32
N ASP A 135 5.62 -11.27 -5.39
CA ASP A 135 6.05 -11.76 -4.08
C ASP A 135 5.77 -13.27 -3.99
N ARG A 136 6.25 -13.88 -2.93
CA ARG A 136 5.94 -15.26 -2.55
C ARG A 136 4.88 -15.31 -1.46
N ALA A 137 4.32 -16.48 -1.22
CA ALA A 137 3.52 -16.74 -0.03
C ALA A 137 4.36 -16.62 1.26
N TRP A 138 3.76 -16.02 2.28
CA TRP A 138 4.34 -15.82 3.61
C TRP A 138 3.61 -16.66 4.66
N GLY A 139 4.37 -17.17 5.62
CA GLY A 139 3.85 -17.85 6.80
C GLY A 139 4.28 -17.14 8.09
N PRO A 140 3.53 -17.27 9.20
CA PRO A 140 2.23 -17.95 9.29
C PRO A 140 1.13 -17.14 8.58
N GLU A 141 0.06 -17.85 8.19
CA GLU A 141 -1.17 -17.24 7.66
C GLU A 141 -1.83 -16.35 8.71
N ARG A 142 -2.43 -15.24 8.27
CA ARG A 142 -3.00 -14.22 9.17
C ARG A 142 -4.42 -13.86 8.75
N PRO A 143 -5.29 -13.49 9.71
CA PRO A 143 -6.58 -12.92 9.37
C PRO A 143 -6.43 -11.75 8.39
N VAL A 144 -7.39 -11.63 7.47
CA VAL A 144 -7.47 -10.64 6.39
C VAL A 144 -6.41 -10.81 5.29
N PHE A 145 -5.15 -11.02 5.66
CA PHE A 145 -4.03 -11.09 4.72
C PHE A 145 -3.82 -12.48 4.10
N GLY A 146 -4.29 -13.52 4.76
CA GLY A 146 -3.96 -14.89 4.41
C GLY A 146 -2.44 -15.07 4.39
N LYS A 147 -1.92 -15.49 3.23
CA LYS A 147 -0.48 -15.70 2.96
C LYS A 147 0.20 -14.51 2.29
N VAL A 148 -0.48 -13.38 2.10
CA VAL A 148 0.17 -12.15 1.63
C VAL A 148 1.06 -11.58 2.75
N ARG A 149 2.20 -11.00 2.37
CA ARG A 149 3.15 -10.41 3.33
C ARG A 149 2.45 -9.44 4.28
N PHE A 150 2.61 -9.62 5.58
CA PHE A 150 2.07 -8.67 6.56
C PHE A 150 3.02 -7.50 6.83
N MET A 151 2.48 -6.30 7.01
CA MET A 151 3.19 -5.12 7.50
C MET A 151 2.35 -4.41 8.55
N SER A 152 2.99 -3.87 9.59
CA SER A 152 2.33 -3.09 10.63
C SER A 152 3.06 -1.78 10.89
N SER A 153 2.32 -0.78 11.35
CA SER A 153 2.87 0.52 11.72
C SER A 153 3.79 0.42 12.93
N MET A 154 3.47 -0.45 13.89
CA MET A 154 4.37 -0.75 15.02
C MET A 154 5.75 -1.27 14.57
N ASN A 155 5.80 -2.19 13.61
CA ASN A 155 7.07 -2.68 13.07
C ASN A 155 7.77 -1.62 12.21
N THR A 156 7.01 -0.77 11.52
CA THR A 156 7.55 0.32 10.71
C THR A 156 8.20 1.40 11.57
N ALA A 157 7.57 1.78 12.69
CA ALA A 157 8.11 2.74 13.66
C ALA A 157 9.42 2.29 14.30
N ARG A 158 9.69 0.98 14.35
CA ARG A 158 10.97 0.44 14.82
C ARG A 158 12.08 0.48 13.76
N LYS A 159 11.72 0.59 12.48
CA LYS A 159 12.65 0.56 11.34
C LYS A 159 13.00 1.95 10.82
N LEU A 160 12.07 2.90 10.91
CA LEU A 160 12.21 4.24 10.38
C LEU A 160 12.21 5.25 11.53
N ASP A 161 13.08 6.26 11.47
CA ASP A 161 12.97 7.44 12.33
C ASP A 161 11.84 8.33 11.82
N LEU A 162 10.65 8.13 12.38
CA LEU A 162 9.43 8.83 11.99
C LEU A 162 9.21 10.13 12.75
N LYS A 163 10.10 10.55 13.65
CA LYS A 163 9.85 11.73 14.51
C LYS A 163 9.64 12.99 13.67
N ARG A 164 10.54 13.25 12.71
CA ARG A 164 10.43 14.40 11.81
C ARG A 164 9.28 14.24 10.82
N TYR A 165 9.08 13.01 10.34
CA TYR A 165 8.02 12.69 9.40
C TYR A 165 6.63 12.98 9.99
N LEU A 166 6.37 12.52 11.22
CA LEU A 166 5.13 12.77 11.94
C LEU A 166 4.99 14.24 12.36
N ALA A 167 6.08 14.94 12.66
CA ALA A 167 6.01 16.37 12.95
C ALA A 167 5.62 17.20 11.71
N GLN A 168 5.98 16.72 10.51
CA GLN A 168 5.69 17.41 9.26
C GLN A 168 4.30 17.07 8.71
N PHE A 169 3.95 15.78 8.66
CA PHE A 169 2.73 15.30 7.99
C PHE A 169 1.68 14.71 8.94
N GLY A 170 2.00 14.57 10.23
CA GLY A 170 1.05 14.09 11.22
C GLY A 170 -0.09 15.09 11.42
N THR A 171 -1.30 14.57 11.61
CA THR A 171 -2.47 15.39 11.92
C THR A 171 -2.23 16.09 13.26
N LYS A 172 -2.23 17.44 13.27
CA LYS A 172 -2.29 18.17 14.53
C LYS A 172 -3.61 17.79 15.19
N ARG A 173 -3.57 17.07 16.32
CA ARG A 173 -4.74 16.99 17.18
C ARG A 173 -5.08 18.43 17.54
N ASN A 174 -6.25 18.89 17.11
CA ASN A 174 -6.89 20.00 17.80
C ASN A 174 -7.24 19.45 19.18
N ASP A 175 -6.30 19.54 20.11
CA ASP A 175 -6.59 19.48 21.52
C ASP A 175 -7.45 20.72 21.78
N GLY A 176 -8.76 20.55 21.56
CA GLY A 176 -9.74 21.56 21.85
C GLY A 176 -9.57 21.98 23.30
N LEU A 177 -9.37 23.28 23.48
CA LEU A 177 -9.68 23.97 24.72
C LEU A 177 -11.05 23.47 25.22
N ALA A 178 -11.02 22.72 26.30
CA ALA A 178 -12.13 22.51 27.22
C ALA A 178 -11.55 22.53 28.64
#